data_AF-A0A482J4X0-F1
#
_entry.id   AF-A0A482J4X0-F1
#
_cell.length_a   1.000
_cell.length_b   1.000
_cell.length_c   1.000
_cell.angle_alpha   90.00
_cell.angle_beta   90.00
_cell.angle_gamma   90.00
#
_symmetry.space_group_name_H-M   'P 1'
#
loop_
_entity.id
_entity.type
_entity.pdbx_description
1 polymer ?
#
loop_
_entity_poly.entity_id
_entity_poly.type
_entity_poly.pdbx_seq_one_letter_code
_entity_poly.pdbx_strand_id
1 'polypeptide(L)' 'MSMILTEAERVAIRGLASGDKTQFEAAQGAFNRAARQHGVDSCVELQFMAELLAPVPDLLLRSQYRAAVLKQAI' A
#
# COMPACT_ATOMS: atom_id res chain seq x y z
N MET A 1 -11.10 9.22 14.53
CA MET A 1 -10.51 8.06 13.83
C MET A 1 -9.39 8.60 12.96
N SER A 2 -8.13 8.45 13.37
CA SER A 2 -7.02 8.94 12.53
C SER A 2 -6.97 8.09 11.26
N MET A 3 -7.27 8.68 10.11
CA MET A 3 -7.09 8.03 8.82
C MET A 3 -5.59 7.87 8.59
N ILE A 4 -5.08 6.64 8.73
CA ILE A 4 -3.68 6.27 8.45
C ILE A 4 -3.31 6.73 7.02
N LEU A 5 -4.20 6.43 6.08
CA LEU A 5 -4.15 6.90 4.69
C LEU A 5 -5.39 7.74 4.38
N THR A 6 -5.16 8.84 3.67
CA THR A 6 -6.20 9.63 3.01
C THR A 6 -6.78 8.87 1.82
N GLU A 7 -7.93 9.33 1.34
CA GLU A 7 -8.62 8.69 0.22
C GLU A 7 -7.78 8.65 -1.06
N ALA A 8 -7.15 9.77 -1.42
CA ALA A 8 -6.27 9.85 -2.58
C ALA A 8 -5.08 8.88 -2.49
N GLU A 9 -4.52 8.71 -1.30
CA GLU A 9 -3.41 7.77 -1.06
C GLU A 9 -3.85 6.31 -1.18
N ARG A 10 -5.05 5.97 -0.68
CA ARG A 10 -5.62 4.62 -0.86
C ARG A 10 -5.87 4.34 -2.33
N VAL A 11 -6.43 5.29 -3.07
CA VAL A 11 -6.64 5.17 -4.52
C VAL A 11 -5.31 4.95 -5.25
N ALA A 12 -4.26 5.69 -4.91
CA ALA A 12 -2.94 5.51 -5.53
C ALA A 12 -2.36 4.11 -5.25
N ILE A 13 -2.38 3.66 -4.00
CA ILE A 13 -1.87 2.32 -3.63
C ILE A 13 -2.72 1.21 -4.26
N ARG A 14 -4.04 1.38 -4.33
CA ARG A 14 -4.94 0.44 -5.01
C ARG A 14 -4.70 0.42 -6.52
N GLY A 15 -4.40 1.57 -7.13
CA GLY A 15 -4.01 1.67 -8.54
C GLY A 15 -2.75 0.83 -8.82
N LEU A 16 -1.73 0.93 -7.96
CA LEU A 16 -0.57 0.04 -8.05
C LEU A 16 -0.95 -1.44 -7.89
N ALA A 17 -1.83 -1.75 -6.94
CA ALA A 17 -2.32 -3.12 -6.75
C ALA A 17 -3.11 -3.62 -7.97
N SER A 18 -3.82 -2.78 -8.72
CA SER A 18 -4.49 -3.17 -9.96
C SER A 18 -3.53 -3.27 -11.15
N GLY A 19 -2.33 -2.70 -11.05
CA GLY A 19 -1.26 -2.77 -12.04
C GLY A 19 -0.90 -1.43 -12.68
N ASP A 20 -1.53 -0.33 -12.26
CA ASP A 20 -1.24 1.02 -12.73
C ASP A 20 0.06 1.55 -12.09
N LYS A 21 1.17 1.41 -12.81
CA LYS A 21 2.49 1.87 -12.39
C LYS A 21 2.63 3.39 -12.36
N THR A 22 1.71 4.15 -12.96
CA THR A 22 1.78 5.62 -12.96
C THR A 22 1.57 6.19 -11.56
N GLN A 23 0.91 5.44 -10.68
CA GLN A 23 0.64 5.81 -9.29
C GLN A 23 1.83 5.57 -8.35
N PHE A 24 2.98 5.09 -8.86
CA PHE A 24 4.09 4.65 -8.01
C PHE A 24 4.63 5.74 -7.09
N GLU A 25 4.93 6.93 -7.63
CA GLU A 25 5.49 8.02 -6.83
C GLU A 25 4.51 8.48 -5.73
N ALA A 26 3.22 8.60 -6.08
CA ALA A 26 2.18 9.00 -5.14
C ALA A 26 2.00 7.97 -4.01
N ALA A 27 1.94 6.68 -4.35
CA ALA A 27 1.81 5.59 -3.39
C ALA A 27 3.07 5.43 -2.51
N GLN A 28 4.26 5.63 -3.09
CA GLN A 28 5.51 5.59 -2.33
C GLN A 28 5.59 6.76 -1.34
N GLY A 29 5.17 7.97 -1.74
CA GLY A 29 5.05 9.12 -0.86
C GLY A 29 4.10 8.87 0.30
N ALA A 30 2.93 8.29 0.01
CA ALA A 30 1.96 7.88 1.01
C ALA A 30 2.54 6.88 2.02
N PHE A 31 3.22 5.83 1.51
CA PHE A 31 3.87 4.82 2.33
C PHE A 31 4.91 5.43 3.26
N ASN A 32 5.84 6.26 2.73
CA ASN A 32 6.90 6.88 3.52
C ASN A 32 6.35 7.75 4.66
N ARG A 33 5.26 8.49 4.40
CA ARG A 33 4.59 9.33 5.42
C ARG A 33 3.91 8.47 6.49
N ALA A 34 3.05 7.55 6.07
CA ALA A 34 2.19 6.79 6.97
C ALA A 34 2.95 5.70 7.74
N ALA A 35 3.90 5.01 7.12
CA ALA A 35 4.74 4.01 7.81
C ALA A 35 5.58 4.64 8.92
N ARG A 36 6.06 5.88 8.74
CA ARG A 36 6.80 6.61 9.78
C ARG A 36 5.94 6.99 10.99
N GLN A 37 4.66 7.31 10.77
CA GLN A 37 3.75 7.80 11.80
C GLN A 37 3.04 6.66 12.54
N HIS A 38 2.70 5.59 11.83
CA HIS A 38 1.83 4.53 12.33
C HIS A 38 2.50 3.14 12.32
N GLY A 39 3.58 2.96 11.57
CA GLY A 39 4.18 1.65 11.32
C GLY A 39 3.51 0.91 10.16
N VAL A 40 4.25 -0.02 9.56
CA VAL A 40 3.83 -0.77 8.37
C VAL A 40 2.62 -1.67 8.63
N ASP A 41 2.52 -2.26 9.82
CA ASP A 41 1.45 -3.20 10.17
C ASP A 41 0.12 -2.51 10.51
N SER A 42 0.05 -1.19 10.39
CA SER A 42 -1.17 -0.43 10.69
C SER A 42 -2.31 -0.65 9.69
N CYS A 43 -2.01 -0.97 8.43
CA CYS A 43 -3.02 -1.34 7.44
C CYS A 43 -2.44 -2.16 6.27
N VAL A 44 -3.33 -2.86 5.55
CA VAL A 44 -2.95 -3.79 4.48
C VAL A 44 -2.32 -3.10 3.28
N GLU A 45 -2.65 -1.84 3.02
CA GLU A 45 -2.03 -1.03 1.97
C GLU A 45 -0.56 -0.77 2.26
N LEU A 46 -0.20 -0.51 3.52
CA LEU A 46 1.19 -0.33 3.92
C LEU A 46 1.97 -1.64 3.89
N GLN A 47 1.35 -2.75 4.29
CA GLN A 47 1.95 -4.09 4.17
C GLN A 47 2.20 -4.46 2.71
N PHE A 48 1.25 -4.18 1.81
CA PHE A 48 1.43 -4.35 0.37
C PHE A 48 2.60 -3.52 -0.16
N MET A 49 2.66 -2.23 0.21
CA MET A 49 3.75 -1.35 -0.23
C MET A 49 5.11 -1.77 0.34
N ALA A 50 5.17 -2.27 1.57
CA ALA A 50 6.39 -2.79 2.16
C ALA A 50 6.92 -4.00 1.37
N GLU A 51 6.05 -4.95 1.04
CA GLU A 51 6.43 -6.08 0.18
C GLU A 51 6.76 -5.64 -1.24
N LEU A 52 6.13 -4.58 -1.76
CA LEU A 52 6.42 -4.05 -3.09
C LEU A 52 7.81 -3.40 -3.15
N LEU A 53 8.19 -2.67 -2.11
CA LEU A 53 9.45 -1.93 -1.99
C LEU A 53 10.59 -2.76 -1.41
N ALA A 54 10.31 -3.96 -0.88
CA ALA A 54 11.32 -4.85 -0.33
C ALA A 54 12.37 -5.25 -1.38
N PRO A 55 13.67 -5.24 -1.03
CA PRO A 55 14.74 -5.62 -1.95
C PRO A 55 14.67 -7.09 -2.37
N VAL A 56 14.21 -7.96 -1.47
CA VAL A 56 13.89 -9.36 -1.76
C VAL A 56 12.45 -9.60 -1.29
N PRO A 57 11.48 -9.54 -2.19
CA PRO A 57 10.08 -9.64 -1.80
C PRO A 57 9.63 -11.07 -1.59
N ASP A 58 8.77 -11.28 -0.61
CA ASP A 58 8.00 -12.50 -0.52
C ASP A 58 6.83 -12.42 -1.51
N LEU A 59 6.93 -13.16 -2.61
CA LEU A 59 5.93 -13.13 -3.68
C LEU A 59 4.56 -13.64 -3.22
N LEU A 60 4.52 -14.54 -2.23
CA LEU A 60 3.27 -15.06 -1.69
C LEU A 60 2.61 -13.99 -0.81
N LEU A 61 3.34 -13.37 0.11
CA LEU A 61 2.83 -12.27 0.94
C LEU A 61 2.40 -11.08 0.09
N ARG A 62 3.22 -10.68 -0.88
CA ARG A 62 2.88 -9.61 -1.82
C ARG A 62 1.56 -9.89 -2.55
N SER A 63 1.35 -11.13 -3.00
CA SER A 63 0.10 -11.54 -3.66
C SER A 63 -1.10 -11.49 -2.71
N GLN A 64 -0.92 -11.94 -1.46
CA GLN A 64 -1.97 -11.91 -0.43
C GLN A 64 -2.38 -10.48 -0.07
N TYR A 65 -1.41 -9.59 0.19
CA TYR A 65 -1.70 -8.19 0.49
C TYR A 65 -2.31 -7.47 -0.72
N ARG A 66 -1.81 -7.73 -1.94
CA ARG A 66 -2.43 -7.20 -3.17
C ARG A 66 -3.90 -7.58 -3.26
N ALA A 67 -4.25 -8.85 -3.02
CA ALA A 67 -5.63 -9.31 -3.04
C ALA A 67 -6.47 -8.66 -1.93
N ALA A 68 -5.90 -8.44 -0.73
CA ALA A 68 -6.58 -7.76 0.36
C ALA A 68 -6.88 -6.30 0.03
N VAL A 69 -5.90 -5.55 -0.50
CA VAL A 69 -6.07 -4.16 -0.96
C VAL A 69 -7.16 -4.07 -2.03
N LEU A 70 -7.20 -5.01 -2.98
CA LEU A 70 -8.21 -5.02 -4.04
C LEU A 70 -9.62 -5.42 -3.55
N LYS A 71 -9.74 -6.11 -2.41
CA LYS A 71 -11.02 -6.53 -1.83
C LYS A 71 -11.67 -5.48 -0.95
N GLN A 72 -10.91 -4.52 -0.41
CA GLN A 72 -11.51 -3.44 0.39
C GLN A 72 -12.46 -2.60 -0.47
N ALA A 73 -13.63 -2.26 0.06
CA ALA A 73 -14.48 -1.24 -0.55
C ALA A 73 -13.90 0.14 -0.21
N ILE A 74 -13.90 1.05 -1.19
CA ILE A 74 -13.55 2.46 -0.98
C ILE A 74 -14.74 3.15 -0.31
#